data_AF-A0A843T2U3-F1
#
_entry.id   AF-A0A843T2U3-F1
#
_cell.length_a   1.000
_cell.length_b   1.000
_cell.length_c   1.000
_cell.angle_alpha   90.00
_cell.angle_beta   90.00
_cell.angle_gamma   90.00
#
_symmetry.space_group_name_H-M   'P 1'
#
loop_
_entity.id
_entity.type
_entity.pdbx_description
1 polymer ?
#
loop_
_entity_poly.entity_id
_entity_poly.type
_entity_poly.pdbx_seq_one_letter_code
_entity_poly.pdbx_strand_id
1 'polypeptide(L)'
;MILNLLSSALVYLFVLCCIVSGGLQVLAWSRHAVEGVSVSIRALWSPEGVFDEIGLRQIRVARGLLTLGGIAYLTYGTLLVISRAGGGG
;
A
#
# COMPACT_ATOMS: atom_id res chain seq x y z
N MET A 1 19.65 7.14 -19.02
CA MET A 1 20.08 7.06 -17.61
C MET A 1 19.02 7.57 -16.64
N ILE A 2 18.45 8.75 -16.86
CA ILE A 2 17.43 9.36 -15.98
C ILE A 2 16.16 8.49 -15.81
N LEU A 3 15.66 7.87 -16.89
CA LEU A 3 14.48 6.99 -16.85
C LEU A 3 14.69 5.74 -15.96
N ASN A 4 15.86 5.10 -16.02
CA ASN A 4 16.17 3.94 -15.18
C ASN A 4 16.32 4.32 -13.70
N LEU A 5 16.79 5.54 -13.43
CA LEU A 5 16.95 6.06 -12.07
C LEU A 5 15.57 6.40 -11.46
N LEU A 6 14.69 7.02 -12.24
CA LEU A 6 13.30 7.28 -11.84
C LEU A 6 12.51 5.97 -11.63
N SER A 7 12.63 5.00 -12.54
CA SER A 7 11.93 3.72 -12.42
C SER A 7 12.36 2.98 -11.15
N SER A 8 13.66 2.97 -10.85
CA SER A 8 14.19 2.35 -9.63
C SER A 8 13.70 3.08 -8.39
N ALA A 9 13.72 4.41 -8.39
CA ALA A 9 13.24 5.22 -7.26
C ALA A 9 11.74 4.97 -6.98
N LEU A 10 10.91 4.84 -8.03
CA LEU A 10 9.49 4.51 -7.92
C LEU A 10 9.25 3.11 -7.35
N VAL A 11 10.05 2.11 -7.76
CA VAL A 11 10.00 0.77 -7.18
C VAL A 11 10.36 0.81 -5.70
N TYR A 12 11.42 1.53 -5.32
CA TYR A 12 11.80 1.68 -3.91
C TYR A 12 10.72 2.41 -3.10
N LEU A 13 10.10 3.46 -3.67
CA LEU A 13 8.99 4.18 -3.03
C LEU A 13 7.78 3.26 -2.82
N PHE A 14 7.44 2.46 -3.82
CA PHE A 14 6.36 1.47 -3.71
C PHE A 14 6.65 0.42 -2.63
N VAL A 15 7.86 -0.14 -2.63
CA VAL A 15 8.30 -1.09 -1.59
C VAL A 15 8.25 -0.45 -0.21
N LEU A 16 8.69 0.81 -0.08
CA LEU A 16 8.64 1.55 1.18
C LEU A 16 7.18 1.79 1.64
N CYS A 17 6.28 2.15 0.73
CA CYS A 17 4.85 2.25 1.02
C CYS A 17 4.26 0.90 1.50
N CYS A 18 4.66 -0.22 0.89
CA CYS A 18 4.25 -1.56 1.31
C CYS A 18 4.76 -1.89 2.72
N ILE A 19 6.04 -1.60 3.02
CA ILE A 19 6.63 -1.84 4.35
C ILE A 19 5.95 -0.99 5.40
N VAL A 20 5.76 0.32 5.14
CA VAL A 20 5.08 1.23 6.07
C VAL A 20 3.64 0.80 6.31
N SER A 21 2.92 0.41 5.25
CA SER A 21 1.55 -0.10 5.38
C SER A 21 1.48 -1.40 6.18
N GLY A 22 2.39 -2.34 5.93
CA GLY A 22 2.50 -3.58 6.71
C GLY A 22 2.82 -3.30 8.18
N GLY A 23 3.76 -2.39 8.45
CA GLY A 23 4.12 -1.96 9.80
C GLY A 23 2.94 -1.34 10.56
N LEU A 24 2.17 -0.47 9.90
CA LEU A 24 0.95 0.12 10.48
C LEU A 24 -0.13 -0.94 10.76
N GLN A 25 -0.28 -1.93 9.87
CA GLN A 25 -1.22 -3.03 10.10
C GLN A 25 -0.80 -3.91 11.29
N VAL A 26 0.50 -4.22 11.42
CA VAL A 26 1.03 -4.97 12.58
C VAL A 26 0.89 -4.18 13.88
N LEU A 27 1.12 -2.86 13.84
CA LEU A 27 0.90 -1.97 14.98
C LEU A 27 -0.57 -1.95 15.39
N ALA A 28 -1.50 -1.84 14.43
CA ALA A 28 -2.93 -1.92 14.70
C ALA A 28 -3.32 -3.25 15.35
N TRP A 29 -2.77 -4.37 14.85
CA TRP A 29 -3.01 -5.71 15.40
C TRP A 29 -2.43 -5.92 16.80
N SER A 30 -1.25 -5.37 17.08
CA SER A 30 -0.57 -5.57 18.37
C SER A 30 -1.08 -4.65 19.48
N ARG A 31 -1.56 -3.45 19.13
CA ARG A 31 -1.90 -2.39 20.12
C ARG A 31 -3.37 -2.04 20.19
N HIS A 32 -4.14 -2.32 19.14
CA HIS A 32 -5.52 -1.85 18.98
C HIS A 32 -6.50 -2.96 18.58
N ALA A 33 -6.07 -4.23 18.58
CA ALA A 33 -6.98 -5.34 18.40
C ALA A 33 -7.80 -5.53 19.67
N VAL A 34 -9.12 -5.65 19.51
CA VAL A 34 -10.04 -5.88 20.63
C VAL A 34 -9.84 -7.32 21.13
N GLU A 35 -9.53 -7.48 22.42
CA GLU A 35 -9.34 -8.79 23.04
C GLU A 35 -10.62 -9.64 22.94
N GLY A 36 -10.47 -10.91 22.52
CA GLY A 36 -11.59 -11.86 22.37
C GLY A 36 -12.18 -11.94 20.96
N VAL A 37 -11.72 -11.14 20.00
CA VAL A 37 -12.14 -11.25 18.59
C VAL A 37 -11.22 -12.22 17.83
N SER A 38 -11.80 -13.31 17.31
CA SER A 38 -11.04 -14.27 16.50
C SER A 38 -10.49 -13.62 15.23
N VAL A 39 -9.20 -13.81 14.96
CA VAL A 39 -8.54 -13.37 13.73
C VAL A 39 -9.16 -14.07 12.53
N SER A 40 -10.16 -13.43 11.92
CA SER A 40 -10.82 -13.92 10.73
C SER A 40 -10.24 -13.25 9.49
N ILE A 41 -10.08 -13.98 8.39
CA ILE A 41 -9.75 -13.39 7.08
C ILE A 41 -10.79 -12.34 6.68
N ARG A 42 -12.01 -12.41 7.24
CA ARG A 42 -13.04 -11.40 7.06
C ARG A 42 -12.71 -10.08 7.74
N ALA A 43 -11.94 -10.09 8.84
CA ALA A 43 -11.43 -8.89 9.51
C ALA A 43 -10.47 -8.07 8.64
N LEU A 44 -9.78 -8.74 7.72
CA LEU A 44 -8.95 -8.08 6.71
C LEU A 44 -9.77 -7.29 5.68
N TRP A 45 -11.04 -7.64 5.47
CA TRP A 45 -11.96 -6.93 4.57
C TRP A 45 -12.79 -5.90 5.32
N SER A 46 -13.41 -6.30 6.44
CA SER A 46 -14.18 -5.46 7.35
C SER A 46 -13.50 -5.39 8.73
N PRO A 47 -12.65 -4.37 8.97
CA PRO A 47 -11.99 -4.19 10.27
C PRO A 47 -12.93 -3.62 11.35
N GLU A 48 -14.18 -3.31 11.00
CA GLU A 48 -15.19 -2.75 11.91
C GLU A 48 -15.54 -3.78 12.98
N GLY A 49 -15.37 -3.41 14.25
CA GLY A 49 -15.58 -4.30 15.41
C GLY A 49 -14.40 -5.19 15.79
N VAL A 50 -13.29 -5.16 15.03
CA VAL A 50 -12.05 -5.90 15.36
C VAL A 50 -10.98 -4.98 15.97
N PHE A 51 -11.04 -3.69 15.63
CA PHE A 51 -10.09 -2.69 16.11
C PHE A 51 -10.83 -1.50 16.74
N ASP A 52 -10.16 -0.87 17.70
CA ASP A 52 -10.56 0.45 18.21
C ASP A 52 -10.53 1.52 17.12
N GLU A 53 -11.18 2.67 17.34
CA GLU A 53 -11.21 3.80 16.39
C GLU A 53 -9.82 4.23 15.89
N ILE A 54 -8.80 4.14 16.75
CA ILE A 54 -7.41 4.48 16.42
C ILE A 54 -6.82 3.43 15.46
N GLY A 55 -7.01 2.14 15.74
CA GLY A 55 -6.60 1.05 14.84
C GLY A 55 -7.31 1.10 13.49
N LEU A 56 -8.61 1.44 13.48
CA LEU A 56 -9.40 1.67 12.27
C LEU A 56 -8.86 2.82 11.42
N ARG A 57 -8.43 3.93 12.04
CA ARG A 57 -7.75 5.03 11.32
C ARG A 57 -6.41 4.58 10.75
N GLN A 58 -5.59 3.86 11.53
CA GLN A 58 -4.31 3.35 11.06
C GLN A 58 -4.46 2.42 9.85
N ILE A 59 -5.42 1.50 9.87
CA ILE A 59 -5.71 0.61 8.74
C ILE A 59 -6.18 1.39 7.51
N ARG A 60 -7.04 2.40 7.68
CA ARG A 60 -7.46 3.27 6.58
C ARG A 60 -6.29 4.02 5.94
N VAL A 61 -5.40 4.59 6.76
CA VAL A 61 -4.19 5.27 6.26
C VAL A 61 -3.26 4.28 5.56
N ALA A 62 -3.04 3.10 6.15
CA ALA A 62 -2.22 2.04 5.57
C ALA A 62 -2.74 1.57 4.20
N ARG A 63 -4.06 1.41 4.06
CA ARG A 63 -4.69 1.11 2.77
C ARG A 63 -4.55 2.27 1.79
N GLY A 64 -4.77 3.50 2.21
CA GLY A 64 -4.62 4.69 1.36
C GLY A 64 -3.21 4.83 0.78
N LEU A 65 -2.17 4.58 1.59
CA LEU A 65 -0.77 4.59 1.16
C LEU A 65 -0.47 3.49 0.14
N LEU A 66 -0.99 2.27 0.34
CA LEU A 66 -0.87 1.18 -0.63
C LEU A 66 -1.55 1.53 -1.96
N THR A 67 -2.75 2.10 -1.92
CA THR A 67 -3.49 2.50 -3.12
C THR A 67 -2.75 3.59 -3.88
N LEU A 68 -2.26 4.62 -3.19
CA LEU A 68 -1.47 5.69 -3.81
C LEU A 68 -0.17 5.17 -4.43
N GLY A 69 0.57 4.32 -3.71
CA GLY A 69 1.79 3.70 -4.23
C GLY A 69 1.51 2.83 -5.45
N GLY A 70 0.44 2.02 -5.40
CA GLY A 70 0.03 1.17 -6.51
C GLY A 70 -0.39 1.96 -7.75
N ILE A 71 -1.17 3.04 -7.58
CA ILE A 71 -1.57 3.93 -8.67
C ILE A 71 -0.34 4.60 -9.28
N ALA A 72 0.58 5.14 -8.46
CA ALA A 72 1.79 5.78 -8.94
C ALA A 72 2.66 4.80 -9.75
N TYR A 73 2.81 3.57 -9.26
CA TYR A 73 3.55 2.52 -9.95
C TYR A 73 2.90 2.11 -11.28
N LEU A 74 1.59 1.87 -11.29
CA LEU A 74 0.85 1.50 -12.51
C LEU A 74 0.85 2.62 -13.55
N THR A 75 0.64 3.87 -13.12
CA THR A 75 0.65 5.04 -14.01
C THR A 75 2.01 5.24 -14.65
N TYR A 76 3.09 5.02 -13.89
CA TYR A 76 4.43 5.08 -14.46
C TYR A 76 4.71 3.90 -15.40
N GLY A 77 4.27 2.70 -15.04
CA GLY A 77 4.37 1.51 -15.88
C GLY A 77 3.68 1.69 -17.24
N THR A 78 2.45 2.24 -17.25
CA THR A 78 1.72 2.51 -18.50
C THR A 78 2.39 3.60 -19.34
N LEU A 79 2.91 4.68 -18.73
CA LEU A 79 3.68 5.70 -19.45
C LEU A 79 4.97 5.13 -20.08
N LEU A 80 5.63 4.19 -19.40
CA LEU A 80 6.83 3.54 -19.90
C LEU A 80 6.50 2.59 -21.07
N VAL A 81 5.37 1.89 -21.01
CA VAL A 81 4.86 1.07 -22.13
C VAL A 81 4.46 1.95 -23.32
N ILE A 82 3.74 3.04 -23.10
CA ILE A 82 3.32 3.97 -24.16
C ILE A 82 4.53 4.63 -24.83
N SER A 83 5.52 5.08 -24.06
CA SER A 83 6.75 5.67 -24.62
C SER A 83 7.60 4.66 -25.39
N ARG A 84 7.59 3.37 -24.99
CA ARG A 84 8.22 2.27 -25.74
C ARG A 84 7.44 1.90 -27.01
N ALA A 85 6.10 1.93 -26.96
CA ALA A 85 5.25 1.58 -28.10
C ALA A 85 5.14 2.72 -29.13
N GLY A 86 5.20 3.98 -28.70
CA GLY A 86 5.13 5.16 -29.57
C GLY A 86 6.48 5.67 -30.11
N GLY A 87 7.61 5.17 -29.58
CA GLY A 87 8.97 5.57 -29.99
C GLY A 87 9.60 4.69 -31.08
N GLY A 88 8.82 3.81 -31.72
CA GLY A 88 9.25 3.02 -32.87
C GLY A 88 8.86 3.69 -34.18
N GLY A 89 9.63 4.70 -34.59
CA GLY A 89 9.51 5.42 -35.87
C GLY A 89 10.79 6.19 -36.16
#